data_AF-A0A3D2YF23-F1
#
_entry.id   AF-A0A3D2YF23-F1
#
_cell.length_a   1.000
_cell.length_b   1.000
_cell.length_c   1.000
_cell.angle_alpha   90.00
_cell.angle_beta   90.00
_cell.angle_gamma   90.00
#
_symmetry.space_group_name_H-M   'P 1'
#
loop_
_entity.id
_entity.type
_entity.pdbx_description
1 polymer ?
#
loop_
_entity_poly.entity_id
_entity_poly.type
_entity_poly.pdbx_seq_one_letter_code
_entity_poly.pdbx_strand_id
1 'polypeptide(L)'
;MPNEVNIYTPRYLAEVVRQAPPIHTYFRDTFFTNIKTFSTERVDIDLVKGDRRMAAFVHPRVGGQVLKANGFSTESYKPPLINPYDVTTADQHMTRLPGEDLYSGMTPAQRAARKLMDEYNRLNDATTRREEWMCVQAIVTGQIPIVGPGVNEVIDFGFTNKIKLDGTKQWGKTAAKPIEDLEDWTEKVLTGGFTNVDRVIMGKAALRAFVNDEKVQKLLDNRRINIGGYDPRDLPNGVKYYGHLTSPNIDLYTYGEVYLDDWTDPETPAVKPLVPENVVILISGQSNFMLAYGACTYIEDGTQQWVTAETSRLLRSYVEHHPDRRMVELQAHPLPIPDKVDSWLVAEVC
;
A
#
# COMPACT_ATOMS: atom_id res chain seq x y z
N MET A 1 -46.17 13.44 14.83
CA MET A 1 -45.56 12.37 14.02
C MET A 1 -44.15 12.17 14.56
N PRO A 2 -43.80 10.97 15.05
CA PRO A 2 -42.43 10.71 15.48
C PRO A 2 -41.54 10.81 14.24
N ASN A 3 -40.49 11.62 14.32
CA ASN A 3 -39.47 11.65 13.28
C ASN A 3 -38.83 10.25 13.22
N GLU A 4 -39.21 9.44 12.23
CA GLU A 4 -38.49 8.21 11.86
C GLU A 4 -37.11 8.62 11.35
N VAL A 5 -36.17 8.75 12.28
CA VAL A 5 -34.77 8.96 11.95
C VAL A 5 -34.24 7.61 11.46
N ASN A 6 -34.05 7.49 10.15
CA ASN A 6 -33.39 6.34 9.55
C ASN A 6 -31.93 6.29 10.01
N ILE A 7 -31.63 5.39 10.94
CA ILE A 7 -30.29 5.19 11.56
C ILE A 7 -29.23 4.80 10.50
N TYR A 8 -29.65 4.35 9.31
CA TYR A 8 -28.78 3.95 8.19
C TYR A 8 -28.34 5.10 7.29
N THR A 9 -28.75 6.35 7.58
CA THR A 9 -28.24 7.54 6.88
C THR A 9 -27.00 8.09 7.60
N PRO A 10 -25.84 8.25 6.93
CA PRO A 10 -24.61 8.66 7.59
C PRO A 10 -24.74 10.12 8.10
N ARG A 11 -24.63 10.29 9.42
CA ARG A 11 -24.51 11.61 10.07
C ARG A 11 -23.30 11.60 10.98
N TYR A 12 -22.43 12.61 10.82
CA TYR A 12 -21.21 12.76 11.62
C TYR A 12 -21.55 13.05 13.09
N LEU A 13 -21.01 12.24 14.01
CA LEU A 13 -21.02 12.49 15.45
C LEU A 13 -19.66 12.18 16.07
N ALA A 14 -19.38 12.90 17.16
CA ALA A 14 -18.05 13.20 17.68
C ALA A 14 -17.24 12.02 18.24
N GLU A 15 -15.93 12.26 18.18
CA GLU A 15 -14.75 11.47 18.51
C GLU A 15 -14.91 10.50 19.70
N VAL A 16 -14.85 9.19 19.41
CA VAL A 16 -14.53 8.15 20.40
C VAL A 16 -13.00 8.00 20.37
N VAL A 17 -12.32 8.31 21.47
CA VAL A 17 -10.91 7.95 21.62
C VAL A 17 -10.83 6.43 21.78
N ARG A 18 -10.54 5.73 20.69
CA ARG A 18 -10.34 4.27 20.68
C ARG A 18 -8.85 3.97 20.82
N GLN A 19 -8.50 2.98 21.66
CA GLN A 19 -7.18 2.33 21.67
C GLN A 19 -7.06 1.30 20.52
N ALA A 20 -7.65 1.57 19.35
CA ALA A 20 -7.38 0.77 18.17
C ALA A 20 -5.95 1.10 17.68
N PRO A 21 -5.15 0.13 17.24
CA PRO A 21 -3.84 0.43 16.67
C PRO A 21 -4.05 1.38 15.49
N PRO A 22 -3.35 2.54 15.47
CA PRO A 22 -3.49 3.51 14.40
C PRO A 22 -3.17 2.83 13.07
N ILE A 23 -3.90 3.18 12.01
CA ILE A 23 -3.60 2.67 10.69
C ILE A 23 -2.44 3.48 10.14
N HIS A 24 -1.43 2.79 9.66
CA HIS A 24 -0.32 3.41 8.97
C HIS A 24 -0.40 3.03 7.48
N THR A 25 -0.57 4.03 6.62
CA THR A 25 -0.80 3.91 5.16
C THR A 25 0.29 4.61 4.36
N TYR A 26 1.55 4.44 4.76
CA TYR A 26 2.62 5.20 4.14
C TYR A 26 2.81 4.87 2.66
N PHE A 27 2.81 3.58 2.28
CA PHE A 27 3.06 3.19 0.90
C PHE A 27 1.91 3.59 -0.01
N ARG A 28 0.67 3.33 0.42
CA ARG A 28 -0.53 3.74 -0.31
C ARG A 28 -0.55 5.26 -0.53
N ASP A 29 -0.41 6.05 0.53
CA ASP A 29 -0.61 7.49 0.47
C ASP A 29 0.55 8.21 -0.23
N THR A 30 1.76 7.64 -0.19
CA THR A 30 2.96 8.25 -0.78
C THR A 30 3.16 7.87 -2.24
N PHE A 31 2.93 6.60 -2.61
CA PHE A 31 3.29 6.11 -3.95
C PHE A 31 2.08 5.84 -4.84
N PHE A 32 0.92 5.49 -4.28
CA PHE A 32 -0.28 5.12 -5.03
C PHE A 32 -1.32 6.25 -5.02
N THR A 33 -0.91 7.44 -5.46
CA THR A 33 -1.72 8.66 -5.43
C THR A 33 -2.77 8.75 -6.54
N ASN A 34 -2.61 8.00 -7.64
CA ASN A 34 -3.52 8.04 -8.79
C ASN A 34 -4.69 7.08 -8.58
N ILE A 35 -5.73 7.55 -7.90
CA ILE A 35 -6.94 6.76 -7.65
C ILE A 35 -7.84 6.78 -8.89
N LYS A 36 -8.19 5.61 -9.41
CA LYS A 36 -9.15 5.47 -10.51
C LYS A 36 -10.20 4.42 -10.18
N THR A 37 -11.44 4.73 -10.48
CA THR A 37 -12.55 3.78 -10.44
C THR A 37 -12.87 3.33 -11.86
N PHE A 38 -13.33 2.09 -11.99
CA PHE A 38 -13.73 1.50 -13.26
C PHE A 38 -15.15 0.95 -13.12
N SER A 39 -15.97 1.17 -14.14
CA SER A 39 -17.33 0.61 -14.24
C SER A 39 -17.34 -0.86 -14.69
N THR A 40 -16.19 -1.39 -15.11
CA THR A 40 -16.00 -2.77 -15.55
C THR A 40 -15.48 -3.67 -14.43
N GLU A 41 -15.73 -4.97 -14.55
CA GLU A 41 -15.20 -5.99 -13.62
C GLU A 41 -13.68 -6.20 -13.79
N ARG A 42 -13.15 -5.96 -15.00
CA ARG A 42 -11.72 -6.03 -15.29
C ARG A 42 -11.15 -4.63 -15.49
N VAL A 43 -9.90 -4.47 -15.08
CA VAL A 43 -9.09 -3.27 -15.29
C VAL A 43 -8.06 -3.60 -16.36
N ASP A 44 -8.18 -2.93 -17.50
CA ASP A 44 -7.24 -3.05 -18.60
C ASP A 44 -6.13 -2.00 -18.44
N ILE A 45 -4.87 -2.45 -18.55
CA ILE A 45 -3.69 -1.65 -18.29
C ILE A 45 -2.78 -1.70 -19.51
N ASP A 46 -2.47 -0.54 -20.06
CA ASP A 46 -1.49 -0.41 -21.13
C ASP A 46 -0.10 -0.11 -20.56
N LEU A 47 0.82 -1.06 -20.73
CA LEU A 47 2.23 -0.91 -20.40
C LEU A 47 2.98 -0.39 -21.63
N VAL A 48 3.45 0.86 -21.55
CA VAL A 48 4.26 1.50 -22.60
C VAL A 48 5.67 1.71 -22.09
N LYS A 49 6.65 1.03 -22.71
CA LYS A 49 8.08 1.21 -22.38
C LYS A 49 8.66 2.38 -23.20
N GLY A 50 9.13 3.40 -22.49
CA GLY A 50 9.84 4.53 -23.09
C GLY A 50 11.22 4.12 -23.62
N ASP A 51 11.68 4.73 -24.71
CA ASP A 51 13.00 4.50 -25.29
C ASP A 51 13.81 5.81 -25.31
N ARG A 52 15.13 5.72 -25.11
CA ARG A 52 16.09 6.83 -25.09
C ARG A 52 16.71 7.11 -26.46
N ARG A 53 16.10 6.61 -27.52
CA ARG A 53 16.59 6.74 -28.90
C ARG A 53 16.82 8.19 -29.28
N MET A 54 18.08 8.49 -29.58
CA MET A 54 18.48 9.75 -30.18
C MET A 54 18.15 9.74 -31.68
N ALA A 55 17.66 10.86 -32.20
CA ALA A 55 17.47 11.02 -33.64
C ALA A 55 18.82 10.89 -34.37
N ALA A 56 18.84 10.14 -35.47
CA ALA A 56 20.03 10.03 -36.29
C ALA A 56 20.31 11.37 -37.00
N PHE A 57 21.59 11.74 -37.14
CA PHE A 57 21.97 12.85 -38.03
C PHE A 57 21.67 12.47 -39.48
N VAL A 58 20.92 13.32 -40.18
CA VAL A 58 20.51 13.07 -41.57
C VAL A 58 21.20 14.07 -42.48
N HIS A 59 21.78 13.58 -43.57
CA HIS A 59 22.34 14.44 -44.61
C HIS A 59 21.20 15.17 -45.35
N PRO A 60 21.27 16.50 -45.60
CA PRO A 60 20.16 17.31 -46.14
C PRO A 60 19.57 16.83 -47.47
N ARG A 61 20.32 16.01 -48.23
CA ARG A 61 19.92 15.49 -49.54
C ARG A 61 19.33 14.07 -49.54
N VAL A 62 19.39 13.35 -48.41
CA VAL A 62 19.03 11.91 -48.37
C VAL A 62 17.67 11.66 -47.72
N GLY A 63 17.04 12.68 -47.12
CA GLY A 63 15.71 12.57 -46.51
C GLY A 63 15.75 11.85 -45.15
N GLY A 64 14.80 12.18 -44.28
CA GLY A 64 14.75 11.70 -42.88
C GLY A 64 14.61 10.19 -42.76
N GLN A 65 15.21 9.60 -41.72
CA GLN A 65 14.90 8.23 -41.33
C GLN A 65 13.66 8.21 -40.44
N VAL A 66 12.71 7.31 -40.74
CA VAL A 66 11.48 7.14 -39.95
C VAL A 66 11.82 6.44 -38.64
N LEU A 67 11.51 7.09 -37.52
CA LEU A 67 11.54 6.46 -36.20
C LEU A 67 10.34 5.49 -36.11
N LYS A 68 10.62 4.19 -35.93
CA LYS A 68 9.56 3.21 -35.67
C LYS A 68 8.92 3.51 -34.31
N ALA A 69 7.59 3.57 -34.25
CA ALA A 69 6.85 3.74 -33.00
C ALA A 69 7.08 2.53 -32.07
N ASN A 70 7.17 2.78 -30.77
CA ASN A 70 7.21 1.70 -29.78
C ASN A 70 5.84 1.02 -29.71
N GLY A 71 5.82 -0.31 -29.53
CA GLY A 71 4.61 -1.06 -29.24
C GLY A 71 4.14 -0.85 -27.79
N PHE A 72 2.85 -1.05 -27.54
CA PHE A 72 2.26 -1.14 -26.21
C PHE A 72 1.82 -2.59 -25.95
N SER A 73 1.82 -3.03 -24.69
CA SER A 73 1.22 -4.29 -24.26
C SER A 73 0.02 -3.97 -23.38
N THR A 74 -1.14 -4.54 -23.69
CA THR A 74 -2.34 -4.41 -22.85
C THR A 74 -2.48 -5.66 -22.01
N GLU A 75 -2.52 -5.49 -20.69
CA GLU A 75 -2.79 -6.58 -19.74
C GLU A 75 -4.09 -6.31 -19.01
N SER A 76 -4.95 -7.32 -18.92
CA SER A 76 -6.27 -7.22 -18.29
C SER A 76 -6.29 -7.98 -16.98
N TYR A 77 -6.42 -7.26 -15.86
CA TYR A 77 -6.46 -7.85 -14.52
C TYR A 77 -7.88 -7.76 -13.95
N LYS A 78 -8.27 -8.79 -13.20
CA LYS A 78 -9.48 -8.76 -12.38
C LYS A 78 -9.07 -8.37 -10.96
N PRO A 79 -9.46 -7.19 -10.44
CA PRO A 79 -9.14 -6.83 -9.06
C PRO A 79 -9.72 -7.86 -8.08
N PRO A 80 -9.00 -8.18 -6.98
CA PRO A 80 -9.50 -9.09 -5.96
C PRO A 80 -10.66 -8.47 -5.18
N LEU A 81 -11.62 -9.32 -4.81
CA LEU A 81 -12.69 -8.97 -3.91
C LEU A 81 -12.18 -8.95 -2.46
N ILE A 82 -12.25 -7.80 -1.81
CA ILE A 82 -12.11 -7.65 -0.37
C ILE A 82 -13.50 -7.39 0.20
N ASN A 83 -13.96 -8.29 1.07
CA ASN A 83 -15.32 -8.26 1.57
C ASN A 83 -15.45 -8.65 3.05
N PRO A 84 -14.87 -7.87 3.98
CA PRO A 84 -15.08 -8.09 5.40
C PRO A 84 -16.53 -7.80 5.77
N TYR A 85 -17.10 -8.69 6.58
CA TYR A 85 -18.43 -8.51 7.17
C TYR A 85 -18.37 -8.68 8.68
N ASP A 86 -19.28 -8.03 9.39
CA ASP A 86 -19.51 -8.23 10.82
C ASP A 86 -21.01 -8.43 11.07
N VAL A 87 -21.34 -9.17 12.12
CA VAL A 87 -22.72 -9.30 12.59
C VAL A 87 -22.99 -8.16 13.56
N THR A 88 -23.82 -7.22 13.14
CA THR A 88 -24.14 -6.04 13.92
C THR A 88 -24.94 -6.41 15.16
N THR A 89 -24.49 -5.88 16.30
CA THR A 89 -25.21 -6.00 17.60
C THR A 89 -25.89 -4.68 18.00
N ALA A 90 -25.87 -3.67 17.13
CA ALA A 90 -26.49 -2.36 17.35
C ALA A 90 -27.94 -2.44 17.83
N ASP A 91 -28.73 -3.39 17.30
CA ASP A 91 -30.14 -3.59 17.67
C ASP A 91 -30.31 -4.19 19.09
N GLN A 92 -29.26 -4.79 19.66
CA GLN A 92 -29.26 -5.38 21.01
C GLN A 92 -28.78 -4.40 22.10
N HIS A 93 -28.33 -3.19 21.73
CA HIS A 93 -27.81 -2.20 22.68
C HIS A 93 -28.92 -1.36 23.34
N MET A 94 -29.69 -2.01 24.22
CA MET A 94 -30.53 -1.35 25.23
C MET A 94 -29.74 -0.95 26.49
N THR A 95 -28.50 -1.42 26.63
CA THR A 95 -27.60 -1.17 27.77
C THR A 95 -26.42 -0.26 27.40
N ARG A 96 -25.78 0.34 28.42
CA ARG A 96 -24.71 1.35 28.27
C ARG A 96 -23.57 0.89 27.34
N LEU A 97 -23.02 1.83 26.57
CA LEU A 97 -21.77 1.61 25.85
C LEU A 97 -20.56 1.77 26.80
N PRO A 98 -19.43 1.09 26.56
CA PRO A 98 -18.18 1.35 27.27
C PRO A 98 -17.77 2.82 27.13
N GLY A 99 -17.50 3.50 28.25
CA GLY A 99 -17.15 4.94 28.28
C GLY A 99 -18.34 5.91 28.42
N GLU A 100 -19.57 5.40 28.54
CA GLU A 100 -20.77 6.21 28.80
C GLU A 100 -20.93 6.49 30.31
N ASP A 101 -21.23 7.74 30.69
CA ASP A 101 -21.53 8.13 32.08
C ASP A 101 -22.82 7.43 32.56
N LEU A 102 -22.91 7.12 33.85
CA LEU A 102 -24.02 6.36 34.46
C LEU A 102 -25.38 7.08 34.26
N TYR A 103 -25.35 8.39 34.01
CA TYR A 103 -26.50 9.27 33.77
C TYR A 103 -26.51 9.90 32.37
N SER A 104 -26.00 9.19 31.37
CA SER A 104 -26.08 9.63 29.96
C SER A 104 -27.52 9.77 29.46
N GLY A 105 -27.83 10.94 28.89
CA GLY A 105 -29.11 11.23 28.23
C GLY A 105 -29.22 10.72 26.77
N MET A 106 -28.29 9.89 26.29
CA MET A 106 -28.36 9.34 24.92
C MET A 106 -29.55 8.40 24.76
N THR A 107 -30.27 8.54 23.66
CA THR A 107 -31.36 7.63 23.32
C THR A 107 -30.82 6.29 22.81
N PRO A 108 -31.57 5.17 22.94
CA PRO A 108 -31.17 3.89 22.36
C PRO A 108 -30.85 3.97 20.86
N ALA A 109 -31.59 4.80 20.10
CA ALA A 109 -31.33 5.02 18.68
C ALA A 109 -29.97 5.69 18.40
N GLN A 110 -29.55 6.64 19.24
CA GLN A 110 -28.23 7.28 19.13
C GLN A 110 -27.10 6.31 19.48
N ARG A 111 -27.30 5.40 20.44
CA ARG A 111 -26.33 4.35 20.77
C ARG A 111 -26.17 3.34 19.64
N ALA A 112 -27.28 2.88 19.06
CA ALA A 112 -27.27 1.98 17.91
C ALA A 112 -26.54 2.62 16.71
N ALA A 113 -26.79 3.90 16.43
CA ALA A 113 -26.09 4.63 15.38
C ALA A 113 -24.57 4.71 15.61
N ARG A 114 -24.14 5.01 16.86
CA ARG A 114 -22.72 5.07 17.22
C ARG A 114 -22.05 3.70 17.06
N LYS A 115 -22.70 2.63 17.51
CA LYS A 115 -22.21 1.26 17.37
C LYS A 115 -22.06 0.85 15.89
N LEU A 116 -23.02 1.23 15.06
CA LEU A 116 -22.95 0.99 13.60
C LEU A 116 -21.77 1.73 12.95
N MET A 117 -21.56 3.01 13.28
CA MET A 117 -20.39 3.76 12.78
C MET A 117 -19.07 3.12 13.24
N ASP A 118 -19.08 2.63 14.47
CA ASP A 118 -17.96 1.98 15.12
C ASP A 118 -17.58 0.62 14.48
N GLU A 119 -18.58 -0.17 14.07
CA GLU A 119 -18.44 -1.40 13.29
C GLU A 119 -18.01 -1.08 11.85
N TYR A 120 -18.61 -0.06 11.24
CA TYR A 120 -18.21 0.43 9.93
C TYR A 120 -16.74 0.84 9.89
N ASN A 121 -16.29 1.67 10.83
CA ASN A 121 -14.91 2.10 10.90
C ASN A 121 -13.97 0.90 11.04
N ARG A 122 -14.34 -0.13 11.82
CA ARG A 122 -13.54 -1.35 11.96
C ARG A 122 -13.37 -2.09 10.62
N LEU A 123 -14.44 -2.23 9.84
CA LEU A 123 -14.39 -2.84 8.50
C LEU A 123 -13.54 -2.00 7.55
N ASN A 124 -13.74 -0.68 7.60
CA ASN A 124 -12.99 0.30 6.82
C ASN A 124 -11.49 0.24 7.12
N ASP A 125 -11.12 0.11 8.39
CA ASP A 125 -9.76 -0.01 8.87
C ASP A 125 -9.10 -1.32 8.39
N ALA A 126 -9.84 -2.43 8.43
CA ALA A 126 -9.37 -3.74 7.96
C ALA A 126 -9.10 -3.72 6.45
N THR A 127 -10.02 -3.18 5.65
CA THR A 127 -9.84 -3.00 4.20
C THR A 127 -8.63 -2.12 3.90
N THR A 128 -8.46 -1.02 4.65
CA THR A 128 -7.32 -0.10 4.48
C THR A 128 -5.98 -0.78 4.76
N ARG A 129 -5.89 -1.61 5.80
CA ARG A 129 -4.68 -2.39 6.09
C ARG A 129 -4.36 -3.39 4.98
N ARG A 130 -5.40 -3.99 4.38
CA ARG A 130 -5.22 -4.92 3.24
C ARG A 130 -4.74 -4.18 1.99
N GLU A 131 -5.29 -3.00 1.69
CA GLU A 131 -4.81 -2.14 0.60
C GLU A 131 -3.33 -1.76 0.79
N GLU A 132 -2.94 -1.34 1.99
CA GLU A 132 -1.52 -1.04 2.31
C GLU A 132 -0.63 -2.27 2.12
N TRP A 133 -1.06 -3.44 2.60
CA TRP A 133 -0.34 -4.69 2.39
C TRP A 133 -0.16 -5.01 0.90
N MET A 134 -1.21 -4.84 0.08
CA MET A 134 -1.12 -5.05 -1.37
C MET A 134 -0.14 -4.08 -2.02
N CYS A 135 -0.13 -2.80 -1.61
CA CYS A 135 0.81 -1.78 -2.10
C CYS A 135 2.26 -2.18 -1.79
N VAL A 136 2.53 -2.66 -0.58
CA VAL A 136 3.87 -3.12 -0.18
C VAL A 136 4.28 -4.37 -0.95
N GLN A 137 3.39 -5.36 -1.09
CA GLN A 137 3.71 -6.57 -1.87
C GLN A 137 4.00 -6.26 -3.35
N ALA A 138 3.21 -5.36 -3.95
CA ALA A 138 3.41 -4.91 -5.32
C ALA A 138 4.78 -4.23 -5.50
N ILE A 139 5.25 -3.44 -4.53
CA ILE A 139 6.56 -2.79 -4.62
C ILE A 139 7.71 -3.76 -4.32
N VAL A 140 7.62 -4.54 -3.23
CA VAL A 140 8.71 -5.42 -2.76
C VAL A 140 8.92 -6.60 -3.70
N THR A 141 7.83 -7.27 -4.07
CA THR A 141 7.91 -8.50 -4.85
C THR A 141 7.55 -8.27 -6.32
N GLY A 142 6.91 -7.16 -6.67
CA GLY A 142 6.34 -6.99 -8.02
C GLY A 142 5.16 -7.91 -8.30
N GLN A 143 4.69 -8.62 -7.28
CA GLN A 143 3.61 -9.59 -7.36
C GLN A 143 2.65 -9.36 -6.19
N ILE A 144 1.39 -9.71 -6.37
CA ILE A 144 0.40 -9.70 -5.31
C ILE A 144 -0.19 -11.11 -5.22
N PRO A 145 0.16 -11.88 -4.18
CA PRO A 145 -0.47 -13.17 -3.94
C PRO A 145 -1.87 -12.95 -3.37
N ILE A 146 -2.89 -13.36 -4.11
CA ILE A 146 -4.30 -13.34 -3.70
C ILE A 146 -4.62 -14.74 -3.18
N VAL A 147 -4.45 -14.92 -1.88
CA VAL A 147 -4.79 -16.15 -1.17
C VAL A 147 -6.00 -15.88 -0.29
N GLY A 148 -7.06 -16.67 -0.48
CA GLY A 148 -8.28 -16.61 0.32
C GLY A 148 -9.21 -17.80 0.09
N PRO A 149 -10.38 -17.83 0.77
CA PRO A 149 -11.34 -18.92 0.62
C PRO A 149 -11.84 -19.02 -0.83
N GLY A 150 -11.40 -20.04 -1.56
CA GLY A 150 -11.80 -20.27 -2.94
C GLY A 150 -11.04 -19.47 -4.00
N VAL A 151 -9.98 -18.73 -3.64
CA VAL A 151 -9.13 -17.99 -4.59
C VAL A 151 -7.66 -18.18 -4.23
N ASN A 152 -6.86 -18.61 -5.21
CA ASN A 152 -5.41 -18.71 -5.11
C ASN A 152 -4.79 -18.29 -6.45
N GLU A 153 -4.64 -16.98 -6.62
CA GLU A 153 -4.11 -16.37 -7.84
C GLU A 153 -2.94 -15.47 -7.49
N VAL A 154 -2.00 -15.31 -8.43
CA VAL A 154 -0.87 -14.38 -8.29
C VAL A 154 -0.96 -13.38 -9.44
N ILE A 155 -1.06 -12.11 -9.09
CA ILE A 155 -0.92 -11.01 -10.04
C ILE A 155 0.57 -10.71 -10.14
N ASP A 156 1.16 -10.82 -11.32
CA ASP A 156 2.57 -10.50 -11.57
C ASP A 156 2.69 -9.32 -12.53
N PHE A 157 3.35 -8.25 -12.08
CA PHE A 157 3.58 -7.05 -12.89
C PHE A 157 4.89 -7.15 -13.70
N GLY A 158 5.58 -8.28 -13.69
CA GLY A 158 6.81 -8.50 -14.46
C GLY A 158 8.02 -7.76 -13.89
N PHE A 159 8.09 -7.60 -12.55
CA PHE A 159 9.17 -6.85 -11.90
C PHE A 159 10.52 -7.54 -11.96
N THR A 160 11.46 -6.91 -12.68
CA THR A 160 12.81 -7.46 -12.93
C THR A 160 13.94 -6.74 -12.18
N ASN A 161 13.69 -5.54 -11.63
CA ASN A 161 14.68 -4.75 -10.89
C ASN A 161 14.87 -5.24 -9.43
N LYS A 162 15.13 -6.54 -9.28
CA LYS A 162 15.49 -7.17 -8.01
C LYS A 162 16.98 -7.45 -7.97
N ILE A 163 17.62 -7.10 -6.87
CA ILE A 163 19.02 -7.43 -6.59
C ILE A 163 19.05 -8.32 -5.34
N LYS A 164 19.87 -9.36 -5.37
CA LYS A 164 20.16 -10.20 -4.21
C LYS A 164 21.66 -10.18 -3.97
N LEU A 165 22.06 -9.72 -2.79
CA LEU A 165 23.45 -9.79 -2.36
C LEU A 165 23.69 -11.16 -1.71
N ASP A 166 24.70 -11.87 -2.20
CA ASP A 166 25.05 -13.20 -1.72
C ASP A 166 26.46 -13.24 -1.10
N GLY A 167 26.69 -14.25 -0.27
CA GLY A 167 28.03 -14.57 0.24
C GLY A 167 28.60 -13.48 1.14
N THR A 168 29.79 -12.96 0.79
CA THR A 168 30.53 -11.95 1.57
C THR A 168 30.15 -10.51 1.24
N LYS A 169 29.32 -10.30 0.20
CA LYS A 169 28.85 -8.97 -0.24
C LYS A 169 27.62 -8.47 0.53
N GLN A 170 26.93 -9.36 1.24
CA GLN A 170 25.81 -8.98 2.11
C GLN A 170 26.26 -7.93 3.14
N TRP A 171 25.39 -6.96 3.40
CA TRP A 171 25.63 -5.91 4.36
C TRP A 171 25.85 -6.49 5.76
N GLY A 172 26.85 -5.98 6.47
CA GLY A 172 27.30 -6.53 7.75
C GLY A 172 28.37 -7.63 7.65
N LYS A 173 28.87 -7.95 6.44
CA LYS A 173 30.00 -8.87 6.22
C LYS A 173 31.26 -8.14 5.72
N THR A 174 32.38 -8.86 5.68
CA THR A 174 33.73 -8.29 5.46
C THR A 174 33.94 -7.58 4.13
N ALA A 175 33.19 -7.92 3.07
CA ALA A 175 33.30 -7.29 1.76
C ALA A 175 32.11 -6.39 1.39
N ALA A 176 31.25 -6.06 2.36
CA ALA A 176 30.12 -5.17 2.16
C ALA A 176 30.59 -3.76 1.76
N LYS A 177 29.85 -3.14 0.83
CA LYS A 177 30.08 -1.77 0.41
C LYS A 177 28.76 -1.00 0.25
N PRO A 178 28.05 -0.72 1.36
CA PRO A 178 26.67 -0.25 1.29
C PRO A 178 26.47 1.08 0.55
N ILE A 179 27.45 2.00 0.63
CA ILE A 179 27.35 3.30 -0.06
C ILE A 179 27.58 3.15 -1.58
N GLU A 180 28.59 2.38 -2.00
CA GLU A 180 28.83 2.11 -3.42
C GLU A 180 27.63 1.36 -4.03
N ASP A 181 27.06 0.39 -3.29
CA ASP A 181 25.85 -0.32 -3.70
C ASP A 181 24.68 0.66 -3.95
N LEU A 182 24.44 1.60 -3.03
CA LEU A 182 23.38 2.60 -3.19
C LEU A 182 23.63 3.52 -4.41
N GLU A 183 24.87 3.96 -4.63
CA GLU A 183 25.23 4.77 -5.80
C GLU A 183 24.96 4.00 -7.10
N ASP A 184 25.47 2.77 -7.23
CA ASP A 184 25.26 1.90 -8.39
C ASP A 184 23.77 1.63 -8.65
N TRP A 185 22.98 1.42 -7.59
CA TRP A 185 21.55 1.14 -7.71
C TRP A 185 20.76 2.38 -8.12
N THR A 186 21.10 3.57 -7.60
CA THR A 186 20.50 4.83 -8.07
C THR A 186 20.80 5.09 -9.54
N GLU A 187 22.02 4.82 -10.00
CA GLU A 187 22.38 4.94 -11.42
C GLU A 187 21.63 3.92 -12.29
N LYS A 188 21.44 2.69 -11.80
CA LYS A 188 20.66 1.66 -12.51
C LYS A 188 19.20 2.07 -12.69
N VAL A 189 18.56 2.63 -11.67
CA VAL A 189 17.17 3.14 -11.78
C VAL A 189 17.11 4.37 -12.68
N LEU A 190 18.11 5.26 -12.61
CA LEU A 190 18.19 6.41 -13.50
C LEU A 190 18.34 6.00 -14.96
N THR A 191 19.17 4.99 -15.26
CA THR A 191 19.45 4.55 -16.62
C THR A 191 18.34 3.68 -17.21
N GLY A 192 17.81 2.72 -16.44
CA GLY A 192 16.76 1.80 -16.88
C GLY A 192 15.34 2.32 -16.70
N GLY A 193 15.07 3.02 -15.60
CA GLY A 193 13.74 3.50 -15.18
C GLY A 193 13.44 4.96 -15.49
N PHE A 194 14.42 5.70 -16.03
CA PHE A 194 14.32 7.13 -16.38
C PHE A 194 13.90 8.04 -15.22
N THR A 195 14.10 7.61 -13.98
CA THR A 195 13.59 8.29 -12.78
C THR A 195 14.71 8.46 -11.77
N ASN A 196 14.75 9.62 -11.10
CA ASN A 196 15.64 9.84 -9.97
C ASN A 196 15.01 9.27 -8.69
N VAL A 197 15.76 8.43 -7.99
CA VAL A 197 15.38 7.96 -6.66
C VAL A 197 15.83 9.01 -5.65
N ASP A 198 14.91 9.42 -4.79
CA ASP A 198 15.15 10.35 -3.67
C ASP A 198 14.90 9.68 -2.30
N ARG A 199 14.27 8.50 -2.26
CA ARG A 199 13.94 7.79 -1.01
C ARG A 199 14.47 6.37 -0.99
N VAL A 200 15.03 5.98 0.14
CA VAL A 200 15.41 4.61 0.45
C VAL A 200 14.68 4.14 1.70
N ILE A 201 13.89 3.07 1.56
CA ILE A 201 13.18 2.44 2.67
C ILE A 201 13.90 1.15 3.03
N MET A 202 14.47 1.09 4.23
CA MET A 202 15.22 -0.06 4.71
C MET A 202 14.40 -0.87 5.72
N GLY A 203 14.51 -2.19 5.64
CA GLY A 203 14.13 -3.09 6.72
C GLY A 203 15.03 -2.91 7.94
N LYS A 204 14.56 -3.36 9.10
CA LYS A 204 15.25 -3.14 10.38
C LYS A 204 16.64 -3.79 10.44
N ALA A 205 16.81 -4.98 9.86
CA ALA A 205 18.10 -5.67 9.82
C ALA A 205 19.05 -5.00 8.82
N ALA A 206 18.55 -4.64 7.64
CA ALA A 206 19.30 -3.88 6.63
C ALA A 206 19.82 -2.54 7.18
N LEU A 207 18.98 -1.77 7.89
CA LEU A 207 19.41 -0.51 8.51
C LEU A 207 20.50 -0.74 9.56
N ARG A 208 20.34 -1.74 10.44
CA ARG A 208 21.34 -2.06 11.46
C ARG A 208 22.68 -2.44 10.82
N ALA A 209 22.65 -3.22 9.74
CA ALA A 209 23.85 -3.57 8.99
C ALA A 209 24.50 -2.34 8.34
N PHE A 210 23.69 -1.39 7.82
CA PHE A 210 24.17 -0.14 7.22
C PHE A 210 24.83 0.78 8.25
N VAL A 211 24.18 1.05 9.39
CA VAL A 211 24.68 1.98 10.41
C VAL A 211 25.91 1.43 11.15
N ASN A 212 26.01 0.11 11.29
CA ASN A 212 27.15 -0.53 11.95
C ASN A 212 28.40 -0.67 11.06
N ASP A 213 28.31 -0.33 9.77
CA ASP A 213 29.46 -0.41 8.87
C ASP A 213 30.48 0.71 9.19
N GLU A 214 31.73 0.32 9.42
CA GLU A 214 32.80 1.26 9.79
C GLU A 214 33.05 2.35 8.74
N LYS A 215 32.87 2.05 7.46
CA LYS A 215 33.08 3.04 6.38
C LYS A 215 31.95 4.05 6.38
N VAL A 216 30.71 3.60 6.60
CA VAL A 216 29.55 4.49 6.76
C VAL A 216 29.77 5.44 7.94
N GLN A 217 30.19 4.92 9.09
CA GLN A 217 30.47 5.75 10.28
C GLN A 217 31.59 6.77 10.02
N LYS A 218 32.69 6.36 9.38
CA LYS A 218 33.81 7.26 9.04
C LYS A 218 33.42 8.36 8.06
N LEU A 219 32.53 8.06 7.11
CA LEU A 219 32.07 9.03 6.11
C LEU A 219 31.06 10.03 6.70
N LEU A 220 30.20 9.59 7.63
CA LEU A 220 29.29 10.47 8.35
C LEU A 220 30.01 11.40 9.35
N ASP A 221 31.11 10.94 9.98
CA ASP A 221 31.90 11.77 10.91
C ASP A 221 32.89 12.71 10.20
N ASN A 222 33.06 12.58 8.87
CA ASN A 222 33.98 13.41 8.13
C ASN A 222 33.43 14.84 7.91
N ARG A 223 33.63 15.71 8.90
CA ARG A 223 33.17 17.11 8.91
C ARG A 223 33.64 17.98 7.74
N ARG A 224 34.57 17.52 6.89
CA ARG A 224 35.08 18.25 5.72
C ARG A 224 34.29 17.97 4.44
N ILE A 225 33.60 16.83 4.37
CA ILE A 225 32.69 16.48 3.28
C ILE A 225 31.39 16.05 3.96
N ASN A 226 30.39 16.93 3.99
CA ASN A 226 29.11 16.60 4.60
C ASN A 226 28.34 15.63 3.68
N ILE A 227 28.63 14.33 3.82
CA ILE A 227 28.03 13.26 3.02
C ILE A 227 26.62 12.91 3.53
N GLY A 228 26.23 13.39 4.71
CA GLY A 228 24.89 13.23 5.21
C GLY A 228 24.72 13.59 6.68
N GLY A 229 23.47 13.79 7.10
CA GLY A 229 23.10 14.07 8.49
C GLY A 229 22.24 12.96 9.06
N TYR A 230 22.61 12.43 10.22
CA TYR A 230 21.78 11.47 10.98
C TYR A 230 20.88 12.25 11.95
N ASP A 231 19.58 12.33 11.63
CA ASP A 231 18.58 13.06 12.41
C ASP A 231 17.32 12.20 12.53
N PRO A 232 17.33 11.23 13.47
CA PRO A 232 16.23 10.29 13.60
C PRO A 232 14.98 11.02 14.08
N ARG A 233 13.95 11.05 13.23
CA ARG A 233 12.66 11.66 13.53
C ARG A 233 11.54 10.69 13.20
N ASP A 234 10.61 10.57 14.14
CA ASP A 234 9.38 9.82 13.91
C ASP A 234 8.48 10.65 12.99
N LEU A 235 8.10 10.05 11.86
CA LEU A 235 7.14 10.61 10.92
C LEU A 235 5.75 10.00 11.17
N PRO A 236 4.67 10.69 10.76
CA PRO A 236 3.35 10.10 10.71
C PRO A 236 3.34 8.79 9.91
N ASN A 237 2.34 7.95 10.14
CA ASN A 237 2.14 6.67 9.42
C ASN A 237 3.26 5.64 9.64
N GLY A 238 3.80 5.49 10.86
CA GLY A 238 4.68 4.37 11.20
C GLY A 238 6.06 4.38 10.53
N VAL A 239 6.44 5.50 9.92
CA VAL A 239 7.74 5.71 9.28
C VAL A 239 8.69 6.43 10.22
N LYS A 240 9.96 6.05 10.20
CA LYS A 240 11.04 6.78 10.84
C LYS A 240 12.01 7.28 9.80
N TYR A 241 12.27 8.58 9.80
CA TYR A 241 13.35 9.18 9.04
C TYR A 241 14.64 9.05 9.83
N TYR A 242 15.76 8.69 9.19
CA TYR A 242 17.06 8.57 9.85
C TYR A 242 18.07 9.61 9.39
N GLY A 243 17.89 10.17 8.20
CA GLY A 243 18.87 11.13 7.69
C GLY A 243 18.87 11.26 6.17
N HIS A 244 19.65 12.23 5.69
CA HIS A 244 19.87 12.49 4.28
C HIS A 244 21.31 12.13 3.93
N LEU A 245 21.53 11.49 2.77
CA LEU A 245 22.85 11.28 2.18
C LEU A 245 23.04 12.22 0.99
N THR A 246 23.97 13.16 1.07
CA THR A 246 24.28 14.17 0.06
C THR A 246 24.82 13.56 -1.25
N SER A 247 25.50 12.41 -1.17
CA SER A 247 25.87 11.56 -2.32
C SER A 247 25.37 10.17 -1.99
N PRO A 248 24.37 9.59 -2.70
CA PRO A 248 23.77 9.99 -4.00
C PRO A 248 22.54 10.94 -3.94
N ASN A 249 22.37 11.77 -2.91
CA ASN A 249 21.19 12.66 -2.70
C ASN A 249 19.90 11.88 -2.44
N ILE A 250 19.90 11.06 -1.39
CA ILE A 250 18.79 10.18 -1.00
C ILE A 250 18.46 10.32 0.50
N ASP A 251 17.19 10.19 0.83
CA ASP A 251 16.68 10.17 2.19
C ASP A 251 16.49 8.74 2.72
N LEU A 252 16.92 8.49 3.96
CA LEU A 252 16.87 7.20 4.62
C LEU A 252 15.62 7.09 5.51
N TYR A 253 14.78 6.09 5.22
CA TYR A 253 13.57 5.78 5.96
C TYR A 253 13.56 4.32 6.44
N THR A 254 12.85 4.03 7.52
CA THR A 254 12.38 2.68 7.82
C THR A 254 10.89 2.67 8.05
N TYR A 255 10.25 1.56 7.68
CA TYR A 255 8.85 1.31 7.96
C TYR A 255 8.72 0.19 8.99
N GLY A 256 8.14 0.51 10.15
CA GLY A 256 8.06 -0.40 11.29
C GLY A 256 6.73 -1.15 11.42
N GLU A 257 5.82 -1.00 10.47
CA GLU A 257 4.47 -1.53 10.59
C GLU A 257 4.43 -3.05 10.37
N VAL A 258 3.55 -3.70 11.14
CA VAL A 258 3.37 -5.15 11.14
C VAL A 258 1.92 -5.50 10.81
N TYR A 259 1.71 -6.68 10.24
CA TYR A 259 0.39 -7.25 10.00
C TYR A 259 0.29 -8.62 10.64
N LEU A 260 -0.93 -9.00 11.04
CA LEU A 260 -1.23 -10.36 11.45
C LEU A 260 -1.53 -11.18 10.19
N ASP A 261 -0.73 -12.20 9.94
CA ASP A 261 -0.97 -13.17 8.88
C ASP A 261 -1.80 -14.33 9.45
N ASP A 262 -3.12 -14.25 9.28
CA ASP A 262 -4.09 -15.26 9.69
C ASP A 262 -4.72 -15.99 8.49
N TRP A 263 -4.34 -15.63 7.26
CA TRP A 263 -4.89 -16.20 6.03
C TRP A 263 -3.97 -17.21 5.35
N THR A 264 -2.65 -17.14 5.57
CA THR A 264 -1.69 -18.05 4.94
C THR A 264 -1.54 -19.37 5.73
N ASP A 265 -1.59 -19.29 7.06
CA ASP A 265 -1.71 -20.44 7.96
C ASP A 265 -2.68 -20.10 9.12
N PRO A 266 -3.98 -20.38 8.96
CA PRO A 266 -4.99 -20.06 9.97
C PRO A 266 -4.77 -20.73 11.33
N GLU A 267 -4.02 -21.84 11.39
CA GLU A 267 -3.77 -22.57 12.64
C GLU A 267 -2.60 -21.95 13.44
N THR A 268 -1.71 -21.20 12.80
CA THR A 268 -0.58 -20.52 13.46
C THR A 268 -0.45 -19.05 13.04
N PRO A 269 -1.35 -18.16 13.50
CA PRO A 269 -1.33 -16.76 13.10
C PRO A 269 -0.05 -16.07 13.59
N ALA A 270 0.69 -15.47 12.66
CA ALA A 270 1.99 -14.88 12.93
C ALA A 270 1.99 -13.38 12.61
N VAL A 271 2.57 -12.57 13.51
CA VAL A 271 2.79 -11.15 13.25
C VAL A 271 4.04 -11.00 12.39
N LYS A 272 3.87 -10.47 11.18
CA LYS A 272 4.96 -10.27 10.20
C LYS A 272 5.15 -8.79 9.89
N PRO A 273 6.38 -8.32 9.63
CA PRO A 273 6.59 -6.96 9.16
C PRO A 273 6.07 -6.80 7.73
N LEU A 274 5.49 -5.63 7.42
CA LEU A 274 5.04 -5.30 6.06
C LEU A 274 6.22 -5.29 5.08
N VAL A 275 7.30 -4.60 5.44
CA VAL A 275 8.57 -4.60 4.69
C VAL A 275 9.50 -5.66 5.30
N PRO A 276 10.00 -6.63 4.52
CA PRO A 276 10.93 -7.63 5.03
C PRO A 276 12.19 -7.00 5.66
N GLU A 277 12.67 -7.57 6.77
CA GLU A 277 13.75 -6.94 7.56
C GLU A 277 15.09 -6.81 6.80
N ASN A 278 15.33 -7.67 5.81
CA ASN A 278 16.59 -7.78 5.05
C ASN A 278 16.53 -7.04 3.71
N VAL A 279 15.47 -6.27 3.44
CA VAL A 279 15.24 -5.63 2.15
C VAL A 279 15.50 -4.13 2.21
N VAL A 280 16.01 -3.60 1.10
CA VAL A 280 16.17 -2.16 0.83
C VAL A 280 15.37 -1.83 -0.43
N ILE A 281 14.51 -0.82 -0.35
CA ILE A 281 13.68 -0.35 -1.46
C ILE A 281 14.17 1.04 -1.85
N LEU A 282 14.51 1.21 -3.12
CA LEU A 282 14.89 2.48 -3.73
C LEU A 282 13.75 2.93 -4.63
N ILE A 283 13.07 4.01 -4.26
CA ILE A 283 11.87 4.49 -4.94
C ILE A 283 11.80 6.01 -4.94
N SER A 284 11.21 6.58 -5.99
CA SER A 284 10.93 8.01 -6.03
C SER A 284 9.70 8.36 -5.19
N GLY A 285 9.79 9.42 -4.38
CA GLY A 285 8.63 10.03 -3.72
C GLY A 285 7.67 10.73 -4.69
N GLN A 286 8.06 10.90 -5.95
CA GLN A 286 7.20 11.43 -7.02
C GLN A 286 6.56 10.33 -7.87
N SER A 287 6.71 9.06 -7.49
CA SER A 287 6.01 7.95 -8.14
C SER A 287 4.51 8.18 -8.05
N ASN A 288 3.84 8.12 -9.20
CA ASN A 288 2.39 8.31 -9.32
C ASN A 288 1.72 7.00 -9.72
N PHE A 289 1.93 5.97 -8.89
CA PHE A 289 1.34 4.65 -9.13
C PHE A 289 -0.18 4.71 -8.99
N MET A 290 -0.85 3.79 -9.65
CA MET A 290 -2.31 3.78 -9.73
C MET A 290 -2.91 2.86 -8.67
N LEU A 291 -3.91 3.34 -7.95
CA LEU A 291 -4.79 2.50 -7.16
C LEU A 291 -6.12 2.40 -7.90
N ALA A 292 -6.29 1.31 -8.65
CA ALA A 292 -7.51 1.05 -9.40
C ALA A 292 -8.56 0.38 -8.51
N TYR A 293 -9.83 0.74 -8.71
CA TYR A 293 -10.97 0.12 -8.06
C TYR A 293 -11.90 -0.45 -9.13
N GLY A 294 -12.10 -1.76 -9.11
CA GLY A 294 -13.08 -2.44 -9.95
C GLY A 294 -14.52 -2.16 -9.50
N ALA A 295 -15.48 -2.42 -10.38
CA ALA A 295 -16.89 -2.19 -10.08
C ALA A 295 -17.42 -3.13 -8.99
N CYS A 296 -18.21 -2.60 -8.06
CA CYS A 296 -18.87 -3.39 -7.02
C CYS A 296 -20.28 -3.76 -7.48
N THR A 297 -20.50 -5.04 -7.78
CA THR A 297 -21.82 -5.55 -8.18
C THR A 297 -22.48 -6.26 -6.99
N TYR A 298 -23.71 -5.86 -6.70
CA TYR A 298 -24.51 -6.39 -5.59
C TYR A 298 -25.98 -6.47 -5.98
N ILE A 299 -26.75 -7.24 -5.20
CA ILE A 299 -28.21 -7.26 -5.29
C ILE A 299 -28.74 -6.21 -4.32
N GLU A 300 -29.53 -5.26 -4.81
CA GLU A 300 -30.17 -4.24 -3.99
C GLU A 300 -31.43 -4.81 -3.32
N ASP A 301 -31.52 -4.74 -1.99
CA ASP A 301 -32.59 -5.37 -1.22
C ASP A 301 -33.99 -4.86 -1.59
N GLY A 302 -34.11 -3.56 -1.92
CA GLY A 302 -35.40 -2.95 -2.26
C GLY A 302 -35.94 -3.35 -3.63
N THR A 303 -35.07 -3.54 -4.62
CA THR A 303 -35.45 -3.83 -6.01
C THR A 303 -35.25 -5.30 -6.39
N GLN A 304 -34.46 -6.05 -5.61
CA GLN A 304 -34.01 -7.42 -5.90
C GLN A 304 -33.31 -7.54 -7.27
N GLN A 305 -32.75 -6.43 -7.77
CA GLN A 305 -32.03 -6.36 -9.04
C GLN A 305 -30.53 -6.24 -8.81
N TRP A 306 -29.77 -6.70 -9.81
CA TRP A 306 -28.33 -6.49 -9.86
C TRP A 306 -28.04 -5.02 -10.14
N VAL A 307 -27.32 -4.39 -9.21
CA VAL A 307 -26.84 -3.02 -9.33
C VAL A 307 -25.32 -3.05 -9.30
N THR A 308 -24.71 -2.31 -10.21
CA THR A 308 -23.26 -2.12 -10.27
C THR A 308 -22.95 -0.69 -9.86
N ALA A 309 -22.14 -0.53 -8.82
CA ALA A 309 -21.67 0.77 -8.34
C ALA A 309 -20.18 0.93 -8.67
N GLU A 310 -19.86 2.03 -9.34
CA GLU A 310 -18.49 2.50 -9.52
C GLU A 310 -18.09 3.31 -8.28
N THR A 311 -17.51 2.64 -7.28
CA THR A 311 -17.06 3.26 -6.03
C THR A 311 -15.81 2.56 -5.51
N SER A 312 -14.99 3.28 -4.75
CA SER A 312 -13.82 2.70 -4.08
C SER A 312 -14.21 1.77 -2.93
N ARG A 313 -15.32 2.08 -2.25
CA ARG A 313 -15.88 1.29 -1.15
C ARG A 313 -17.39 1.30 -1.26
N LEU A 314 -17.99 0.12 -1.22
CA LEU A 314 -19.42 -0.07 -1.15
C LEU A 314 -19.77 -0.61 0.23
N LEU A 315 -20.72 0.05 0.88
CA LEU A 315 -21.20 -0.34 2.20
C LEU A 315 -22.61 -0.81 2.12
N ARG A 316 -22.85 -1.97 2.74
CA ARG A 316 -24.16 -2.57 2.76
C ARG A 316 -24.53 -3.00 4.17
N SER A 317 -25.81 -2.83 4.48
CA SER A 317 -26.42 -3.47 5.64
C SER A 317 -27.65 -4.21 5.15
N TYR A 318 -27.72 -5.51 5.45
CA TYR A 318 -28.85 -6.37 5.09
C TYR A 318 -29.18 -7.30 6.25
N VAL A 319 -30.36 -7.91 6.20
CA VAL A 319 -30.82 -8.88 7.19
C VAL A 319 -30.73 -10.27 6.57
N GLU A 320 -30.08 -11.19 7.28
CA GLU A 320 -30.06 -12.60 6.91
C GLU A 320 -30.94 -13.39 7.88
N HIS A 321 -31.75 -14.30 7.32
CA HIS A 321 -32.75 -15.06 8.05
C HIS A 321 -32.30 -16.50 8.31
N HIS A 322 -31.19 -16.74 9.05
CA HIS A 322 -30.76 -18.08 9.49
C HIS A 322 -29.68 -18.06 10.61
N PRO A 323 -29.96 -17.76 11.91
CA PRO A 323 -31.08 -17.04 12.52
C PRO A 323 -31.06 -15.54 12.19
N ASP A 324 -32.12 -14.80 12.56
CA ASP A 324 -32.23 -13.36 12.27
C ASP A 324 -31.03 -12.57 12.80
N ARG A 325 -30.23 -12.06 11.87
CA ARG A 325 -29.04 -11.27 12.15
C ARG A 325 -28.94 -10.15 11.13
N ARG A 326 -28.56 -8.96 11.62
CA ARG A 326 -28.20 -7.85 10.75
C ARG A 326 -26.72 -7.93 10.43
N MET A 327 -26.38 -7.93 9.16
CA MET A 327 -25.01 -7.92 8.70
C MET A 327 -24.65 -6.51 8.23
N VAL A 328 -23.42 -6.11 8.50
CA VAL A 328 -22.79 -4.96 7.86
C VAL A 328 -21.56 -5.47 7.13
N GLU A 329 -21.46 -5.06 5.88
CA GLU A 329 -20.49 -5.58 4.93
C GLU A 329 -19.87 -4.41 4.16
N LEU A 330 -18.57 -4.49 3.92
CA LEU A 330 -17.85 -3.53 3.10
C LEU A 330 -17.23 -4.27 1.92
N GLN A 331 -17.69 -3.96 0.72
CA GLN A 331 -17.16 -4.51 -0.52
C GLN A 331 -16.19 -3.52 -1.17
N ALA A 332 -15.00 -3.99 -1.55
CA ALA A 332 -14.03 -3.22 -2.31
C ALA A 332 -13.27 -4.14 -3.28
N HIS A 333 -12.91 -3.59 -4.44
CA HIS A 333 -12.12 -4.27 -5.48
C HIS A 333 -10.83 -3.51 -5.79
N PRO A 334 -9.92 -3.30 -4.82
CA PRO A 334 -8.71 -2.53 -5.05
C PRO A 334 -7.65 -3.32 -5.80
N LEU A 335 -6.91 -2.66 -6.67
CA LEU A 335 -5.73 -3.18 -7.36
C LEU A 335 -4.66 -2.08 -7.42
N PRO A 336 -3.61 -2.16 -6.57
CA PRO A 336 -2.46 -1.28 -6.69
C PRO A 336 -1.61 -1.72 -7.86
N ILE A 337 -1.39 -0.79 -8.79
CA ILE A 337 -0.68 -0.98 -10.05
C ILE A 337 0.52 -0.03 -10.05
N PRO A 338 1.74 -0.54 -9.86
CA PRO A 338 2.94 0.26 -10.05
C PRO A 338 3.06 0.73 -11.50
N ASP A 339 3.36 2.01 -11.70
CA ASP A 339 3.70 2.55 -13.02
C ASP A 339 5.19 2.27 -13.31
N LYS A 340 5.52 1.95 -14.56
CA LYS A 340 6.90 1.71 -15.04
C LYS A 340 7.72 0.84 -14.09
N VAL A 341 7.63 -0.46 -14.31
CA VAL A 341 8.32 -1.52 -13.56
C VAL A 341 9.83 -1.28 -13.35
N ASP A 342 10.48 -0.53 -14.26
CA ASP A 342 11.91 -0.21 -14.17
C ASP A 342 12.22 1.01 -13.27
N SER A 343 11.22 1.73 -12.76
CA SER A 343 11.35 3.03 -12.06
C SER A 343 11.69 2.94 -10.57
N TRP A 344 11.71 1.74 -10.00
CA TRP A 344 12.18 1.48 -8.65
C TRP A 344 13.04 0.20 -8.60
N LEU A 345 13.73 0.00 -7.48
CA LEU A 345 14.61 -1.14 -7.27
C LEU A 345 14.41 -1.72 -5.87
N VAL A 346 14.47 -3.04 -5.78
CA VAL A 346 14.42 -3.76 -4.50
C VAL A 346 15.66 -4.63 -4.37
N ALA A 347 16.38 -4.49 -3.25
CA ALA A 347 17.58 -5.26 -2.96
C ALA A 347 17.41 -6.08 -1.67
N GLU A 348 17.72 -7.36 -1.72
CA GLU A 348 17.89 -8.22 -0.53
C GLU A 348 19.36 -8.16 -0.12
N VAL A 349 19.65 -7.58 1.05
CA VAL A 349 21.01 -7.16 1.44
C VAL A 349 21.59 -7.94 2.62
N CYS A 350 20.78 -8.68 3.37
CA CYS A 350 21.20 -9.43 4.57
C CYS A 350 20.88 -10.92 4.47
#